data_AF-A0A9D8T0B9-F1
#
_entry.id   AF-A0A9D8T0B9-F1
#
_cell.length_a   1.000
_cell.length_b   1.000
_cell.length_c   1.000
_cell.angle_alpha   90.00
_cell.angle_beta   90.00
_cell.angle_gamma   90.00
#
_symmetry.space_group_name_H-M   'P 1'
#
loop_
_entity.id
_entity.type
_entity.pdbx_description
1 polymer ?
#
loop_
_entity_poly.entity_id
_entity_poly.type
_entity_poly.pdbx_seq_one_letter_code
_entity_poly.pdbx_strand_id
1 'polypeptide(L)'
;MSINSNNPKIAVLRERVESRFGKALSVHNDFVSLVAEIEFTQRQHISESTLERVWNYSTRGYDTVSLRTLDVLSNYAASCDWKHFCMNLTEELDCDSDMFTTEFVYASDLQIGDSLCITWLPDRRCELRYLGDNRFVVEGCEHTKLSVGDTFTCSQFVVGKPLILGDLTDAFGESRSKYYIIGQRHGLITLKRL
;
A
#
# COMPACT_ATOMS: atom_id res chain seq x y z
N MET A 1 -15.26 -5.46 27.66
CA MET A 1 -14.61 -6.19 26.54
C MET A 1 -13.42 -5.39 26.07
N SER A 2 -12.32 -6.07 25.71
CA SER A 2 -11.08 -5.45 25.23
C SER A 2 -10.71 -6.03 23.88
N ILE A 3 -10.24 -5.18 22.96
CA ILE A 3 -9.92 -5.51 21.57
C ILE A 3 -8.42 -5.35 21.37
N ASN A 4 -7.80 -6.22 20.57
CA ASN A 4 -6.37 -6.15 20.30
C ASN A 4 -6.00 -4.84 19.57
N SER A 5 -4.97 -4.12 20.03
CA SER A 5 -4.53 -2.82 19.47
C SER A 5 -4.00 -2.92 18.04
N ASN A 6 -3.60 -4.10 17.57
CA ASN A 6 -3.14 -4.36 16.21
C ASN A 6 -4.28 -4.70 15.22
N ASN A 7 -5.53 -4.49 15.62
CA ASN A 7 -6.66 -4.65 14.71
C ASN A 7 -6.58 -3.60 13.57
N PRO A 8 -6.70 -4.00 12.29
CA PRO A 8 -6.61 -3.05 11.16
C PRO A 8 -7.66 -1.94 11.24
N LYS A 9 -8.84 -2.21 11.82
CA LYS A 9 -9.87 -1.18 12.04
C LYS A 9 -9.42 -0.11 13.03
N ILE A 10 -8.55 -0.45 13.99
CA ILE A 10 -7.96 0.53 14.92
C ILE A 10 -6.93 1.39 14.19
N ALA A 11 -6.17 0.85 13.23
CA ALA A 11 -5.26 1.65 12.42
C ALA A 11 -6.01 2.73 11.63
N VAL A 12 -7.10 2.36 10.95
CA VAL A 12 -7.96 3.34 10.24
C VAL A 12 -8.59 4.33 11.21
N LEU A 13 -8.99 3.89 12.41
CA LEU A 13 -9.51 4.80 13.43
C LEU A 13 -8.45 5.84 13.84
N ARG A 14 -7.18 5.44 14.04
CA ARG A 14 -6.08 6.37 14.36
C ARG A 14 -5.95 7.44 13.28
N GLU A 15 -5.92 7.03 12.01
CA GLU A 15 -5.80 7.96 10.87
C GLU A 15 -6.96 8.96 10.82
N ARG A 16 -8.20 8.51 11.07
CA ARG A 16 -9.36 9.42 11.10
C ARG A 16 -9.34 10.36 12.30
N VAL A 17 -8.88 9.89 13.46
CA VAL A 17 -8.68 10.75 14.64
C VAL A 17 -7.63 11.82 14.35
N GLU A 18 -6.47 11.45 13.79
CA GLU A 18 -5.41 12.38 13.39
C GLU A 18 -5.88 13.38 12.33
N SER A 19 -6.69 12.92 11.38
CA SER A 19 -7.28 13.77 10.35
C SER A 19 -8.23 14.82 10.92
N ARG A 20 -9.06 14.45 11.92
CA ARG A 20 -9.93 15.39 12.62
C ARG A 20 -9.15 16.33 13.55
N PHE A 21 -8.15 15.80 14.26
CA PHE A 21 -7.27 16.56 15.13
C PHE A 21 -6.38 17.55 14.34
N GLY A 22 -6.14 17.26 13.06
CA GLY A 22 -5.35 18.10 12.16
C GLY A 22 -3.84 17.90 12.28
N LYS A 23 -3.39 16.85 13.01
CA LYS A 23 -1.98 16.54 13.22
C LYS A 23 -1.78 15.05 13.53
N ALA A 24 -0.67 14.48 13.05
CA ALA A 24 -0.22 13.15 13.46
C ALA A 24 0.32 13.15 14.91
N LEU A 25 -0.03 12.14 15.69
CA LEU A 25 0.43 12.01 17.08
C LEU A 25 1.77 11.28 17.11
N SER A 26 2.87 12.01 17.33
CA SER A 26 4.22 11.44 17.31
C SER A 26 5.03 11.68 18.58
N VAL A 27 4.61 12.64 19.42
CA VAL A 27 5.25 12.92 20.71
C VAL A 27 4.24 12.93 21.85
N HIS A 28 4.70 12.72 23.08
CA HIS A 28 3.87 12.73 24.29
C HIS A 28 2.90 13.94 24.37
N ASN A 29 3.39 15.15 24.05
CA ASN A 29 2.58 16.38 24.08
C ASN A 29 1.39 16.37 23.10
N ASP A 30 1.47 15.58 22.02
CA ASP A 30 0.35 15.45 21.08
C ASP A 30 -0.81 14.69 21.74
N PHE A 31 -0.50 13.68 22.54
CA PHE A 31 -1.50 12.95 23.32
C PHE A 31 -2.14 13.82 24.39
N VAL A 32 -1.37 14.64 25.11
CA VAL A 32 -1.90 15.62 26.08
C VAL A 32 -2.90 16.56 25.40
N SER A 33 -2.54 17.06 24.22
CA SER A 33 -3.38 17.97 23.45
C SER A 33 -4.68 17.30 22.97
N LEU A 34 -4.59 16.05 22.50
CA LEU A 34 -5.75 15.28 22.09
C LEU A 34 -6.69 14.96 23.26
N VAL A 35 -6.15 14.64 24.46
CA VAL A 35 -6.98 14.46 25.67
C VAL A 35 -7.80 15.71 25.96
N ALA A 36 -7.15 16.88 25.97
CA ALA A 36 -7.83 18.15 26.23
C ALA A 36 -8.94 18.44 25.19
N GLU A 37 -8.70 18.12 23.92
CA GLU A 37 -9.69 18.31 22.86
C GLU A 37 -10.88 17.35 22.98
N ILE A 38 -10.63 16.06 23.26
CA ILE A 38 -11.69 15.07 23.48
C ILE A 38 -12.55 15.47 24.69
N GLU A 39 -11.94 15.91 25.77
CA GLU A 39 -12.66 16.41 26.95
C GLU A 39 -13.51 17.63 26.63
N PHE A 40 -12.96 18.58 25.88
CA PHE A 40 -13.68 19.78 25.47
C PHE A 40 -14.87 19.46 24.56
N THR A 41 -14.68 18.57 23.59
CA THR A 41 -15.69 18.27 22.55
C THR A 41 -16.75 17.28 23.00
N GLN A 42 -16.38 16.27 23.81
CA GLN A 42 -17.27 15.16 24.16
C GLN A 42 -17.59 15.07 25.65
N ARG A 43 -16.91 15.86 26.50
CA ARG A 43 -17.00 15.76 27.98
C ARG A 43 -16.66 14.35 28.49
N GLN A 44 -15.80 13.64 27.77
CA GLN A 44 -15.29 12.33 28.16
C GLN A 44 -13.77 12.43 28.36
N HIS A 45 -13.29 11.82 29.44
CA HIS A 45 -11.87 11.79 29.77
C HIS A 45 -11.24 10.45 29.36
N ILE A 46 -10.17 10.50 28.58
CA ILE A 46 -9.26 9.38 28.32
C ILE A 46 -7.87 9.81 28.82
N SER A 47 -7.17 8.97 29.59
CA SER A 47 -5.81 9.31 30.01
C SER A 47 -4.82 9.23 28.84
N GLU A 48 -3.79 10.08 28.86
CA GLU A 48 -2.69 10.09 27.89
C GLU A 48 -2.09 8.70 27.70
N SER A 49 -1.78 8.01 28.81
CA SER A 49 -1.26 6.63 28.76
C SER A 49 -2.20 5.63 28.07
N THR A 50 -3.51 5.88 28.06
CA THR A 50 -4.47 5.06 27.31
C THR A 50 -4.37 5.35 25.82
N LEU A 51 -4.27 6.63 25.41
CA LEU A 51 -4.07 7.00 24.00
C LEU A 51 -2.71 6.53 23.47
N GLU A 52 -1.65 6.67 24.26
CA GLU A 52 -0.32 6.16 23.90
C GLU A 52 -0.34 4.66 23.62
N ARG A 53 -1.12 3.89 24.40
CA ARG A 53 -1.35 2.46 24.14
C ARG A 53 -2.15 2.23 22.87
N VAL A 54 -3.19 3.04 22.63
CA VAL A 54 -3.95 2.96 21.37
C VAL A 54 -3.06 3.22 20.17
N TRP A 55 -2.05 4.10 20.26
CA TRP A 55 -1.09 4.41 19.17
C TRP A 55 0.18 3.54 19.17
N ASN A 56 0.28 2.56 20.06
CA ASN A 56 1.51 1.76 20.25
C ASN A 56 2.77 2.61 20.54
N TYR A 57 2.60 3.82 21.10
CA TYR A 57 3.70 4.72 21.48
C TYR A 57 4.44 4.25 22.73
N SER A 58 3.72 3.69 23.71
CA SER A 58 4.29 3.18 24.96
C SER A 58 4.17 1.66 25.05
N THR A 59 5.30 0.96 24.95
CA THR A 59 5.42 -0.50 24.86
C THR A 59 5.38 -1.21 26.22
N ARG A 60 4.57 -0.75 27.18
CA ARG A 60 4.46 -1.38 28.52
C ARG A 60 3.73 -2.73 28.53
N GLY A 61 3.71 -3.46 27.41
CA GLY A 61 3.18 -4.84 27.31
C GLY A 61 1.66 -4.96 27.31
N TYR A 62 0.93 -3.89 26.98
CA TYR A 62 -0.53 -3.91 26.90
C TYR A 62 -0.99 -3.82 25.44
N ASP A 63 -1.41 -4.95 24.87
CA ASP A 63 -1.84 -5.05 23.46
C ASP A 63 -3.36 -4.99 23.31
N THR A 64 -4.07 -4.49 24.33
CA THR A 64 -5.54 -4.43 24.30
C THR A 64 -6.08 -3.04 24.66
N VAL A 65 -7.13 -2.66 23.96
CA VAL A 65 -7.85 -1.39 24.10
C VAL A 65 -9.27 -1.69 24.56
N SER A 66 -9.77 -0.90 25.51
CA SER A 66 -11.14 -1.08 26.01
C SER A 66 -12.17 -0.62 24.97
N LEU A 67 -13.32 -1.30 24.90
CA LEU A 67 -14.42 -0.90 24.01
C LEU A 67 -14.85 0.55 24.25
N ARG A 68 -14.90 1.00 25.51
CA ARG A 68 -15.24 2.39 25.86
C ARG A 68 -14.28 3.38 25.19
N THR A 69 -12.98 3.12 25.25
CA THR A 69 -11.97 3.97 24.60
C THR A 69 -12.21 4.04 23.10
N LEU A 70 -12.53 2.91 22.47
CA LEU A 70 -12.82 2.86 21.03
C LEU A 70 -14.11 3.60 20.69
N ASP A 71 -15.14 3.54 21.53
CA ASP A 71 -16.38 4.30 21.33
C ASP A 71 -16.14 5.81 21.41
N VAL A 72 -15.36 6.27 22.40
CA VAL A 72 -15.00 7.70 22.52
C VAL A 72 -14.26 8.17 21.27
N LEU A 73 -13.24 7.41 20.85
CA LEU A 73 -12.43 7.73 19.68
C LEU A 73 -13.22 7.64 18.37
N SER A 74 -14.14 6.68 18.24
CA SER A 74 -15.03 6.55 17.07
C SER A 74 -16.03 7.71 17.01
N ASN A 75 -16.54 8.13 18.16
CA ASN A 75 -17.41 9.28 18.26
C ASN A 75 -16.63 10.56 17.91
N TYR A 76 -15.35 10.61 18.29
CA TYR A 76 -14.49 11.74 17.95
C TYR A 76 -14.21 11.71 16.45
N ALA A 77 -13.78 10.60 15.87
CA ALA A 77 -13.48 10.54 14.44
C ALA A 77 -14.71 10.75 13.53
N ALA A 78 -15.85 10.14 13.86
CA ALA A 78 -16.98 9.99 12.94
C ALA A 78 -18.37 10.08 13.60
N SER A 79 -18.45 10.55 14.85
CA SER A 79 -19.72 10.74 15.59
C SER A 79 -20.60 9.49 15.69
N CYS A 80 -19.98 8.30 15.73
CA CYS A 80 -20.63 7.00 15.90
C CYS A 80 -19.93 6.17 16.99
N ASP A 81 -20.56 5.06 17.40
CA ASP A 81 -19.89 4.10 18.28
C ASP A 81 -18.93 3.19 17.50
N TRP A 82 -18.10 2.42 18.21
CA TRP A 82 -17.12 1.54 17.58
C TRP A 82 -17.75 0.49 16.67
N LYS A 83 -18.95 0.00 17.00
CA LYS A 83 -19.63 -1.02 16.21
C LYS A 83 -20.09 -0.44 14.86
N HIS A 84 -20.73 0.71 14.88
CA HIS A 84 -21.15 1.43 13.68
C HIS A 84 -19.95 1.87 12.85
N PHE A 85 -18.88 2.35 13.48
CA PHE A 85 -17.63 2.64 12.80
C PHE A 85 -17.11 1.42 12.03
N CYS A 86 -17.09 0.25 12.69
CA CYS A 86 -16.66 -1.00 12.07
C CYS A 86 -17.53 -1.48 10.91
N MET A 87 -18.84 -1.21 10.96
CA MET A 87 -19.79 -1.56 9.89
C MET A 87 -19.60 -0.65 8.68
N ASN A 88 -19.59 0.67 8.90
CA ASN A 88 -19.36 1.64 7.83
C ASN A 88 -18.01 1.39 7.16
N LEU A 89 -16.97 1.10 7.95
CA LEU A 89 -15.66 0.77 7.40
C LEU A 89 -15.68 -0.52 6.58
N THR A 90 -16.48 -1.52 6.95
CA THR A 90 -16.63 -2.74 6.14
C THR A 90 -17.37 -2.45 4.84
N GLU A 91 -18.40 -1.61 4.84
CA GLU A 91 -19.10 -1.19 3.62
C GLU A 91 -18.20 -0.34 2.71
N GLU A 92 -17.38 0.55 3.29
CA GLU A 92 -16.38 1.36 2.57
C GLU A 92 -15.17 0.55 2.07
N LEU A 93 -14.86 -0.59 2.69
CA LEU A 93 -13.74 -1.46 2.27
C LEU A 93 -14.19 -2.65 1.42
N ASP A 94 -15.48 -3.01 1.40
CA ASP A 94 -16.02 -4.04 0.49
C ASP A 94 -15.88 -3.61 -0.97
N CYS A 95 -15.70 -2.31 -1.25
CA CYS A 95 -15.30 -1.79 -2.55
C CYS A 95 -13.79 -1.76 -2.81
N ASP A 96 -12.95 -2.25 -1.88
CA ASP A 96 -11.48 -2.33 -2.02
C ASP A 96 -11.02 -3.68 -2.63
N SER A 97 -11.96 -4.63 -2.80
CA SER A 97 -11.74 -5.87 -3.56
C SER A 97 -12.56 -5.85 -4.84
N ASP A 98 -11.91 -5.52 -5.96
CA ASP A 98 -12.53 -5.56 -7.29
C ASP A 98 -11.85 -6.61 -8.19
N MET A 99 -12.65 -7.29 -8.99
CA MET A 99 -12.17 -8.24 -9.98
C MET A 99 -11.72 -7.45 -11.22
N PHE A 100 -10.42 -7.16 -11.31
CA PHE A 100 -9.87 -6.34 -12.39
C PHE A 100 -10.12 -6.96 -13.77
N THR A 101 -10.77 -6.20 -14.66
CA THR A 101 -10.99 -6.54 -16.08
C THR A 101 -9.92 -5.95 -17.02
N THR A 102 -8.82 -5.45 -16.47
CA THR A 102 -7.76 -4.77 -17.23
C THR A 102 -6.90 -5.78 -17.98
N GLU A 103 -6.33 -5.39 -19.13
CA GLU A 103 -5.39 -6.23 -19.88
C GLU A 103 -4.19 -6.65 -19.00
N PHE A 104 -3.96 -7.96 -18.92
CA PHE A 104 -2.83 -8.54 -18.23
C PHE A 104 -2.25 -9.72 -19.02
N VAL A 105 -0.98 -10.03 -18.74
CA VAL A 105 -0.29 -11.22 -19.24
C VAL A 105 0.46 -11.85 -18.06
N TYR A 106 0.22 -13.13 -17.80
CA TYR A 106 1.08 -13.92 -16.91
C TYR A 106 2.26 -14.48 -17.68
N ALA A 107 3.43 -14.48 -17.06
CA ALA A 107 4.61 -15.12 -17.66
C ALA A 107 4.44 -16.64 -17.82
N SER A 108 3.58 -17.27 -17.02
CA SER A 108 3.19 -18.68 -17.17
C SER A 108 2.43 -18.98 -18.46
N ASP A 109 1.79 -17.97 -19.06
CA ASP A 109 0.99 -18.11 -20.28
C ASP A 109 1.84 -17.89 -21.55
N LEU A 110 3.13 -17.56 -21.37
CA LEU A 110 4.08 -17.32 -22.44
C LEU A 110 4.91 -18.57 -22.74
N GLN A 111 5.25 -18.72 -24.01
CA GLN A 111 6.21 -19.69 -24.51
C GLN A 111 7.56 -19.01 -24.74
N ILE A 112 8.64 -19.75 -24.51
CA ILE A 112 10.00 -19.23 -24.72
C ILE A 112 10.10 -18.70 -26.15
N GLY A 113 10.57 -17.46 -26.30
CA GLY A 113 10.65 -16.76 -27.57
C GLY A 113 9.51 -15.78 -27.83
N ASP A 114 8.40 -15.83 -27.07
CA ASP A 114 7.34 -14.83 -27.15
C ASP A 114 7.88 -13.43 -26.85
N SER A 115 7.43 -12.45 -27.62
CA SER A 115 7.81 -11.05 -27.42
C SER A 115 6.65 -10.21 -26.91
N LEU A 116 6.96 -9.30 -25.99
CA LEU A 116 6.04 -8.33 -25.41
C LEU A 116 6.55 -6.91 -25.67
N CYS A 117 5.64 -6.00 -26.00
CA CYS A 117 5.90 -4.57 -26.03
C CYS A 117 5.12 -3.89 -24.91
N ILE A 118 5.83 -3.22 -24.01
CA ILE A 118 5.27 -2.45 -22.91
C ILE A 118 5.58 -0.96 -23.06
N THR A 119 4.66 -0.10 -22.64
CA THR A 119 4.88 1.36 -22.61
C THR A 119 4.46 1.98 -21.30
N TRP A 120 5.11 3.08 -20.92
CA TRP A 120 4.75 3.87 -19.75
C TRP A 120 5.19 5.33 -19.90
N LEU A 121 4.66 6.20 -19.02
CA LEU A 121 4.96 7.62 -19.07
C LEU A 121 6.44 7.96 -18.76
N PRO A 122 6.95 9.09 -19.30
CA PRO A 122 6.25 10.05 -20.17
C PRO A 122 6.15 9.62 -21.64
N ASP A 123 7.13 8.88 -22.16
CA ASP A 123 7.18 8.40 -23.55
C ASP A 123 8.22 7.28 -23.62
N ARG A 124 7.97 6.21 -22.86
CA ARG A 124 8.91 5.10 -22.68
C ARG A 124 8.32 3.83 -23.24
N ARG A 125 9.18 3.07 -23.92
CA ARG A 125 8.82 1.81 -24.55
C ARG A 125 9.92 0.78 -24.33
N CYS A 126 9.52 -0.46 -24.04
CA CYS A 126 10.42 -1.61 -24.04
C CYS A 126 9.80 -2.78 -24.79
N GLU A 127 10.64 -3.44 -25.58
CA GLU A 127 10.39 -4.72 -26.21
C GLU A 127 11.17 -5.79 -25.46
N LEU A 128 10.47 -6.83 -25.07
CA LEU A 128 10.93 -7.86 -24.16
C LEU A 128 10.73 -9.20 -24.83
N ARG A 129 11.70 -10.11 -24.74
CA ARG A 129 11.52 -11.50 -25.14
C ARG A 129 11.56 -12.42 -23.93
N TYR A 130 10.62 -13.35 -23.89
CA TYR A 130 10.52 -14.33 -22.83
C TYR A 130 11.57 -15.43 -22.99
N LEU A 131 12.34 -15.67 -21.94
CA LEU A 131 13.41 -16.68 -21.88
C LEU A 131 12.98 -17.95 -21.14
N GLY A 132 11.79 -17.97 -20.54
CA GLY A 132 11.36 -19.03 -19.62
C GLY A 132 11.61 -18.67 -18.16
N ASP A 133 11.00 -19.41 -17.24
CA ASP A 133 11.17 -19.25 -15.78
C ASP A 133 10.97 -17.80 -15.30
N ASN A 134 9.91 -17.15 -15.79
CA ASN A 134 9.59 -15.74 -15.50
C ASN A 134 10.69 -14.75 -15.89
N ARG A 135 11.64 -15.14 -16.75
CA ARG A 135 12.77 -14.31 -17.14
C ARG A 135 12.57 -13.70 -18.51
N PHE A 136 12.96 -12.43 -18.63
CA PHE A 136 12.85 -11.65 -19.85
C PHE A 136 14.20 -11.00 -20.19
N VAL A 137 14.44 -10.81 -21.48
CA VAL A 137 15.54 -9.99 -21.99
C VAL A 137 14.97 -8.78 -22.72
N VAL A 138 15.60 -7.62 -22.53
CA VAL A 138 15.27 -6.40 -23.26
C VAL A 138 15.86 -6.48 -24.66
N GLU A 139 15.01 -6.50 -25.69
CA GLU A 139 15.42 -6.51 -27.10
C GLU A 139 15.42 -5.12 -27.72
N GLY A 140 14.54 -4.25 -27.23
CA GLY A 140 14.42 -2.86 -27.67
C GLY A 140 14.02 -1.97 -26.51
N CYS A 141 14.55 -0.75 -26.47
CA CYS A 141 14.16 0.23 -25.45
C CYS A 141 14.29 1.66 -25.97
N GLU A 142 13.29 2.49 -25.66
CA GLU A 142 13.23 3.90 -26.02
C GLU A 142 12.96 4.74 -24.77
N HIS A 143 13.84 5.71 -24.49
CA HIS A 143 13.75 6.64 -23.35
C HIS A 143 13.67 6.00 -21.95
N THR A 144 14.17 4.77 -21.80
CA THR A 144 14.16 4.02 -20.54
C THR A 144 15.52 4.05 -19.83
N LYS A 145 15.57 3.60 -18.58
CA LYS A 145 16.84 3.34 -17.86
C LYS A 145 17.38 1.92 -18.09
N LEU A 146 16.59 1.08 -18.76
CA LEU A 146 16.98 -0.25 -19.20
C LEU A 146 17.79 -0.12 -20.49
N SER A 147 18.70 -1.07 -20.68
CA SER A 147 19.50 -1.19 -21.89
C SER A 147 19.12 -2.47 -22.62
N VAL A 148 19.27 -2.47 -23.95
CA VAL A 148 19.18 -3.70 -24.74
C VAL A 148 20.19 -4.71 -24.21
N GLY A 149 19.73 -5.94 -24.00
CA GLY A 149 20.51 -7.03 -23.40
C GLY A 149 20.33 -7.17 -21.89
N ASP A 150 19.77 -6.18 -21.18
CA ASP A 150 19.44 -6.33 -19.76
C ASP A 150 18.44 -7.48 -19.57
N THR A 151 18.60 -8.25 -18.49
CA THR A 151 17.67 -9.33 -18.14
C THR A 151 17.08 -9.13 -16.76
N PHE A 152 15.85 -9.59 -16.57
CA PHE A 152 15.14 -9.47 -15.30
C PHE A 152 14.09 -10.55 -15.14
N THR A 153 13.57 -10.70 -13.92
CA THR A 153 12.46 -11.59 -13.60
C THR A 153 11.17 -10.81 -13.36
N CYS A 154 10.05 -11.32 -13.89
CA CYS A 154 8.72 -10.76 -13.66
C CYS A 154 7.65 -11.83 -13.87
N SER A 155 6.67 -11.93 -12.97
CA SER A 155 5.61 -12.96 -13.04
C SER A 155 4.39 -12.52 -13.84
N GLN A 156 4.09 -11.22 -13.86
CA GLN A 156 2.89 -10.68 -14.49
C GLN A 156 3.08 -9.24 -14.95
N PHE A 157 2.44 -8.92 -16.07
CA PHE A 157 2.34 -7.57 -16.59
C PHE A 157 0.87 -7.16 -16.55
N VAL A 158 0.56 -6.02 -15.93
CA VAL A 158 -0.82 -5.55 -15.77
C VAL A 158 -0.88 -4.08 -16.17
N VAL A 159 -1.74 -3.76 -17.15
CA VAL A 159 -1.95 -2.37 -17.56
C VAL A 159 -2.55 -1.58 -16.39
N GLY A 160 -2.11 -0.34 -16.21
CA GLY A 160 -2.51 0.55 -15.12
C GLY A 160 -1.86 0.26 -13.76
N LYS A 161 -1.03 -0.79 -13.63
CA LYS A 161 -0.30 -1.08 -12.38
C LYS A 161 1.21 -0.89 -12.55
N PRO A 162 1.93 -0.47 -11.49
CA PRO A 162 3.38 -0.44 -11.50
C PRO A 162 3.95 -1.84 -11.75
N LEU A 163 5.02 -1.90 -12.53
CA LEU A 163 5.72 -3.14 -12.84
C LEU A 163 6.98 -3.23 -11.97
N ILE A 164 7.13 -4.31 -11.22
CA ILE A 164 8.30 -4.57 -10.39
C ILE A 164 9.14 -5.63 -11.11
N LEU A 165 10.38 -5.27 -11.42
CA LEU A 165 11.39 -6.17 -11.97
C LEU A 165 12.23 -6.71 -10.83
N GLY A 166 12.37 -8.03 -10.77
CA GLY A 166 13.32 -8.71 -9.89
C GLY A 166 14.62 -9.01 -10.61
N ASP A 167 15.69 -9.19 -9.84
CA ASP A 167 16.99 -9.71 -10.30
C ASP A 167 17.49 -9.04 -11.60
N LEU A 168 17.42 -7.71 -11.66
CA LEU A 168 17.84 -6.96 -12.84
C LEU A 168 19.36 -7.08 -13.00
N THR A 169 19.78 -7.71 -14.09
CA THR A 169 21.17 -7.82 -14.52
C THR A 169 21.39 -7.10 -15.83
N ASP A 170 22.60 -6.62 -16.03
CA ASP A 170 23.00 -6.06 -17.31
C ASP A 170 23.29 -7.15 -18.36
N ALA A 171 23.62 -6.74 -19.58
CA ALA A 171 23.98 -7.64 -20.68
C ALA A 171 25.19 -8.55 -20.39
N PHE A 172 26.03 -8.23 -19.39
CA PHE A 172 27.19 -9.02 -18.98
C PHE A 172 26.86 -9.94 -17.79
N GLY A 173 25.64 -9.88 -17.25
CA GLY A 173 25.20 -10.65 -16.10
C GLY A 173 25.55 -10.02 -14.75
N GLU A 174 26.03 -8.78 -14.73
CA GLU A 174 26.28 -8.06 -13.48
C GLU A 174 24.97 -7.55 -12.87
N SER A 175 24.80 -7.75 -11.56
CA SER A 175 23.59 -7.31 -10.87
C SER A 175 23.55 -5.79 -10.77
N ARG A 176 22.52 -5.17 -11.37
CA ARG A 176 22.27 -3.73 -11.29
C ARG A 176 21.41 -3.37 -10.07
N SER A 177 20.37 -4.15 -9.82
CA SER A 177 19.48 -3.95 -8.67
C SER A 177 18.70 -5.23 -8.36
N LYS A 178 18.41 -5.45 -7.07
CA LYS A 178 17.48 -6.52 -6.65
C LYS A 178 16.04 -6.23 -7.06
N TYR A 179 15.63 -4.96 -7.04
CA TYR A 179 14.29 -4.54 -7.42
C TYR A 179 14.34 -3.23 -8.21
N TYR A 180 13.61 -3.17 -9.32
CA TYR A 180 13.44 -1.96 -10.12
C TYR A 180 11.96 -1.75 -10.43
N ILE A 181 11.45 -0.53 -10.20
CA ILE A 181 10.02 -0.22 -10.39
C ILE A 181 9.85 0.63 -11.64
N ILE A 182 8.96 0.19 -12.52
CA ILE A 182 8.51 0.89 -13.73
C ILE A 182 7.09 1.40 -13.49
N GLY A 183 6.82 2.63 -13.94
CA GLY A 183 5.47 3.20 -13.88
C GLY A 183 4.95 3.43 -12.46
N GLN A 184 5.79 3.77 -11.49
CA GLN A 184 5.40 3.87 -10.06
C GLN A 184 4.10 4.65 -9.79
N ARG A 185 3.82 5.73 -10.54
CA ARG A 185 2.63 6.58 -10.33
C ARG A 185 1.42 6.23 -11.22
N HIS A 186 1.66 5.72 -12.42
CA HIS A 186 0.61 5.56 -13.45
C HIS A 186 0.53 4.15 -14.05
N GLY A 187 1.42 3.26 -13.61
CA GLY A 187 1.58 1.92 -14.14
C GLY A 187 2.05 1.86 -15.58
N LEU A 188 1.86 0.68 -16.17
CA LEU A 188 1.98 0.46 -17.61
C LEU A 188 0.79 1.11 -18.33
N ILE A 189 1.03 1.72 -19.48
CA ILE A 189 -0.02 2.36 -20.30
C ILE A 189 -0.53 1.39 -21.37
N THR A 190 0.36 0.64 -22.02
CA THR A 190 -0.01 -0.41 -22.98
C THR A 190 0.79 -1.67 -22.76
N LEU A 191 0.18 -2.82 -23.04
CA LEU A 191 0.80 -4.13 -23.08
C LEU A 191 0.36 -4.83 -24.37
N LYS A 192 1.30 -5.22 -25.21
CA LYS A 192 1.01 -5.95 -26.47
C LYS A 192 1.91 -7.16 -26.58
N ARG A 193 1.35 -8.30 -26.99
CA ARG A 193 2.11 -9.45 -27.46
C ARG A 193 2.41 -9.26 -28.95
N LEU A 194 3.67 -9.46 -29.35
CA LEU A 194 4.16 -9.29 -30.72
C LEU A 194 4.13 -10.61 -31.49
#